data_AF-A0A1M7IZV9-F1
#
_entry.id   AF-A0A1M7IZV9-F1
#
_cell.length_a   1.000
_cell.length_b   1.000
_cell.length_c   1.000
_cell.angle_alpha   90.00
_cell.angle_beta   90.00
_cell.angle_gamma   90.00
#
_symmetry.space_group_name_H-M   'P 1'
#
loop_
_entity.id
_entity.type
_entity.pdbx_description
1 polymer ?
#
loop_
_entity_poly.entity_id
_entity_poly.type
_entity_poly.pdbx_seq_one_letter_code
_entity_poly.pdbx_strand_id
1 'polypeptide(L)'
;MLEYFEDDSEERFRDIIENHLEEARRRAFSLIEAARVDENGCRVTDTVKPQKVRFNGHQWEAYRFIYCVLNQEIASRDRVVRHRCHNRSCINPEHLEIGSQQDNKRDDWEHWAYGSDPDYL
;
A
#
# COMPACT_ATOMS: atom_id res chain seq x y z
N MET A 1 -29.61 13.11 -1.44
CA MET A 1 -29.27 11.86 -0.73
C MET A 1 -27.95 11.41 -1.35
N LEU A 2 -26.83 11.77 -0.72
CA LEU A 2 -25.50 11.45 -1.26
C LEU A 2 -25.26 9.97 -0.97
N GLU A 3 -25.49 9.13 -1.97
CA GLU A 3 -25.02 7.75 -1.99
C GLU A 3 -23.50 7.81 -1.88
N TYR A 4 -22.98 7.48 -0.70
CA TYR A 4 -21.56 7.26 -0.49
C TYR A 4 -21.20 6.06 -1.36
N PHE A 5 -20.60 6.33 -2.54
CA PHE A 5 -19.92 5.31 -3.30
C PHE A 5 -18.78 4.80 -2.43
N GLU A 6 -18.99 3.69 -1.70
CA GLU A 6 -17.88 2.86 -1.25
C GLU A 6 -17.06 2.56 -2.51
N ASP A 7 -15.77 2.91 -2.50
CA ASP A 7 -14.90 2.68 -3.64
C ASP A 7 -14.88 1.16 -3.87
N ASP A 8 -15.34 0.69 -5.03
CA ASP A 8 -15.49 -0.73 -5.41
C ASP A 8 -14.24 -1.60 -5.08
N SER A 9 -13.08 -0.97 -4.88
CA SER A 9 -11.85 -1.59 -4.37
C SER A 9 -11.92 -2.03 -2.90
N GLU A 10 -12.57 -1.24 -2.02
CA GLU A 10 -12.67 -1.47 -0.58
C GLU A 10 -13.58 -2.65 -0.27
N GLU A 11 -14.75 -2.70 -0.90
CA GLU A 11 -15.70 -3.80 -0.74
C GLU A 11 -15.09 -5.12 -1.20
N ARG A 12 -14.35 -5.10 -2.31
CA ARG A 12 -13.63 -6.29 -2.80
C ARG A 12 -12.53 -6.76 -1.87
N PHE A 13 -11.75 -5.84 -1.29
CA PHE A 13 -10.75 -6.23 -0.30
C PHE A 13 -11.39 -6.75 0.98
N ARG A 14 -12.53 -6.18 1.38
CA ARG A 14 -13.33 -6.66 2.50
C ARG A 14 -13.77 -8.11 2.28
N ASP A 15 -14.37 -8.40 1.12
CA ASP A 15 -14.73 -9.77 0.72
C ASP A 15 -13.53 -10.73 0.74
N ILE A 16 -12.37 -10.29 0.23
CA ILE A 16 -11.14 -11.09 0.27
C ILE A 16 -10.73 -11.41 1.71
N ILE A 17 -10.83 -10.46 2.63
CA ILE A 17 -10.44 -10.62 4.03
C ILE A 17 -11.48 -11.44 4.81
N GLU A 18 -12.76 -11.32 4.50
CA GLU A 18 -13.83 -12.02 5.22
C GLU A 18 -14.02 -13.46 4.72
N ASN A 19 -13.99 -13.67 3.40
CA ASN A 19 -14.37 -14.94 2.78
C ASN A 19 -13.19 -15.73 2.21
N HIS A 20 -12.09 -15.06 1.84
CA HIS A 20 -10.98 -15.68 1.10
C HIS A 20 -9.59 -15.46 1.70
N LEU A 21 -9.50 -15.13 3.00
CA LEU A 21 -8.26 -14.69 3.62
C LEU A 21 -7.13 -15.72 3.53
N GLU A 22 -7.43 -16.99 3.77
CA GLU A 22 -6.43 -18.07 3.76
C GLU A 22 -5.88 -18.32 2.36
N GLU A 23 -6.73 -18.26 1.33
CA GLU A 23 -6.31 -18.35 -0.07
C GLU A 23 -5.51 -17.11 -0.49
N ALA A 24 -5.95 -15.94 -0.07
CA ALA A 24 -5.26 -14.68 -0.34
C ALA A 24 -3.87 -14.67 0.30
N ARG A 25 -3.74 -15.13 1.55
CA ARG A 25 -2.46 -15.27 2.26
C ARG A 25 -1.53 -16.23 1.56
N ARG A 26 -2.02 -17.43 1.21
CA ARG A 26 -1.22 -18.40 0.42
C ARG A 26 -0.73 -17.79 -0.88
N ARG A 27 -1.57 -17.01 -1.56
CA ARG A 27 -1.17 -16.31 -2.78
C ARG A 27 -0.12 -15.23 -2.52
N ALA A 28 -0.27 -14.45 -1.45
CA ALA A 28 0.67 -13.42 -1.04
C ALA A 28 2.05 -14.02 -0.71
N PHE A 29 2.09 -15.08 0.11
CA PHE A 29 3.34 -15.79 0.45
C PHE A 29 4.00 -16.40 -0.78
N SER A 30 3.22 -17.05 -1.65
CA SER A 30 3.75 -17.60 -2.90
C SER A 30 4.44 -16.55 -3.78
N LEU A 31 3.93 -15.31 -3.82
CA LEU A 31 4.57 -14.21 -4.55
C LEU A 31 5.87 -13.76 -3.87
N ILE A 32 5.84 -13.62 -2.54
CA ILE A 32 7.00 -13.22 -1.72
C ILE A 32 8.14 -14.23 -1.87
N GLU A 33 7.83 -15.53 -1.80
CA GLU A 33 8.79 -16.63 -1.93
C GLU A 33 9.35 -16.75 -3.35
N ALA A 34 8.55 -16.45 -4.38
CA ALA A 34 9.01 -16.48 -5.76
C ALA A 34 9.89 -15.27 -6.16
N ALA A 35 9.87 -14.19 -5.38
CA ALA A 35 10.66 -13.00 -5.67
C ALA A 35 12.12 -13.15 -5.23
N ARG A 36 13.03 -12.55 -6.01
CA ARG A 36 14.44 -12.46 -5.63
C ARG A 36 14.65 -11.35 -4.60
N VAL A 37 15.60 -11.56 -3.70
CA VAL A 37 16.04 -10.55 -2.74
C VAL A 37 17.26 -9.84 -3.31
N ASP A 38 17.18 -8.52 -3.39
CA ASP A 38 18.27 -7.64 -3.81
C ASP A 38 19.19 -7.26 -2.63
N GLU A 39 20.33 -6.61 -2.89
CA GLU A 39 21.28 -6.14 -1.87
C GLU A 39 20.63 -5.23 -0.81
N ASN A 40 19.58 -4.51 -1.19
CA ASN A 40 18.80 -3.63 -0.31
C ASN A 40 17.72 -4.37 0.51
N GLY A 41 17.67 -5.70 0.48
CA GLY A 41 16.60 -6.49 1.11
C GLY A 41 15.24 -6.37 0.41
N CYS A 42 15.20 -5.75 -0.77
CA CYS A 42 13.98 -5.61 -1.56
C CYS A 42 13.63 -6.94 -2.24
N ARG A 43 12.37 -7.38 -2.10
CA ARG A 43 11.84 -8.51 -2.87
C ARG A 43 11.32 -7.99 -4.19
N VAL A 44 12.04 -8.25 -5.27
CA VAL A 44 11.73 -7.71 -6.60
C VAL A 44 11.59 -8.83 -7.62
N THR A 45 10.82 -8.55 -8.66
CA THR A 45 10.82 -9.30 -9.90
C THR A 45 11.62 -8.55 -10.96
N ASP A 46 12.03 -9.19 -12.06
CA ASP A 46 12.74 -8.56 -13.19
C ASP A 46 11.94 -7.50 -13.97
N THR A 47 10.85 -6.99 -13.39
CA THR A 47 9.96 -6.03 -14.01
C THR A 47 10.22 -4.61 -13.50
N VAL A 48 10.36 -3.66 -14.41
CA VAL A 48 10.50 -2.22 -14.11
C VAL A 48 9.20 -1.61 -13.56
N LYS A 49 8.05 -2.25 -13.86
CA LYS A 49 6.73 -1.84 -13.38
C LYS A 49 6.31 -2.67 -12.17
N PRO A 50 5.41 -2.15 -11.30
CA PRO A 50 4.84 -2.91 -10.21
C PRO A 50 4.21 -4.20 -10.73
N GLN A 51 4.57 -5.31 -10.11
CA GLN A 51 4.02 -6.62 -10.43
C GLN A 51 2.51 -6.60 -10.19
N LYS A 52 1.75 -7.24 -11.08
CA LYS A 52 0.30 -7.38 -10.94
C LYS A 52 -0.06 -8.81 -10.56
N VAL A 53 -1.03 -8.96 -9.67
CA VAL A 53 -1.58 -10.26 -9.27
C VAL A 53 -3.06 -10.30 -9.64
N ARG A 54 -3.53 -11.44 -10.13
CA ARG A 54 -4.96 -11.71 -10.30
C ARG A 54 -5.45 -12.56 -9.14
N PHE A 55 -6.47 -12.08 -8.45
CA PHE A 55 -7.11 -12.77 -7.33
C PHE A 55 -8.59 -12.43 -7.29
N ASN A 56 -9.43 -13.44 -7.01
CA ASN A 56 -10.88 -13.31 -6.95
C ASN A 56 -11.51 -12.64 -8.20
N GLY A 57 -11.02 -12.98 -9.40
CA GLY A 57 -11.49 -12.39 -10.66
C GLY A 57 -10.99 -10.96 -10.96
N HIS A 58 -10.30 -10.31 -10.01
CA HIS A 58 -9.81 -8.94 -10.14
C HIS A 58 -8.28 -8.89 -10.26
N GLN A 59 -7.77 -7.78 -10.81
CA GLN A 59 -6.34 -7.54 -10.95
C GLN A 59 -5.90 -6.45 -9.97
N TRP A 60 -4.91 -6.78 -9.15
CA TRP A 60 -4.37 -5.93 -8.09
C TRP A 60 -2.88 -5.68 -8.31
N GLU A 61 -2.37 -4.59 -7.74
CA GLU A 61 -0.93 -4.40 -7.59
C GLU A 61 -0.42 -5.33 -6.49
N ALA A 62 0.69 -6.04 -6.75
CA ALA A 62 1.18 -7.08 -5.85
C ALA A 62 1.54 -6.52 -4.47
N TYR A 63 2.21 -5.37 -4.42
CA TYR A 63 2.58 -4.72 -3.15
C TYR A 63 1.33 -4.36 -2.33
N ARG A 64 0.31 -3.77 -2.96
CA ARG A 64 -0.95 -3.40 -2.29
C ARG A 64 -1.70 -4.64 -1.80
N PHE A 65 -1.81 -5.67 -2.65
CA PHE A 65 -2.45 -6.93 -2.29
C PHE A 65 -1.77 -7.59 -1.10
N ILE A 66 -0.44 -7.71 -1.13
CA ILE A 66 0.35 -8.30 -0.05
C ILE A 66 0.15 -7.52 1.24
N TYR A 67 0.26 -6.18 1.20
CA TYR A 67 0.07 -5.35 2.39
C TYR A 67 -1.32 -5.53 2.99
N CYS A 68 -2.39 -5.38 2.19
CA CYS A 68 -3.76 -5.47 2.68
C CYS A 68 -4.08 -6.84 3.28
N VAL A 69 -3.63 -7.92 2.64
CA VAL A 69 -3.92 -9.29 3.07
C VAL A 69 -3.13 -9.70 4.31
N LEU A 70 -1.86 -9.30 4.41
CA LEU A 70 -1.03 -9.65 5.55
C LEU A 70 -1.38 -8.84 6.80
N ASN A 71 -1.64 -7.54 6.64
CA ASN A 71 -2.04 -6.66 7.73
C ASN A 71 -3.54 -6.71 8.04
N GLN A 72 -4.33 -7.40 7.20
CA GLN A 72 -5.79 -7.42 7.27
C GLN A 72 -6.39 -6.00 7.28
N GLU A 73 -5.75 -5.09 6.54
CA GLU A 73 -6.11 -3.68 6.48
C GLU A 73 -6.55 -3.31 5.06
N ILE A 74 -7.67 -2.61 4.95
CA ILE A 74 -8.23 -2.19 3.68
C ILE A 74 -7.68 -0.78 3.37
N ALA A 75 -6.84 -0.70 2.34
CA ALA A 75 -6.40 0.57 1.80
C ALA A 75 -7.58 1.29 1.09
N SER A 76 -8.27 2.16 1.82
CA SER A 76 -9.32 3.05 1.31
C SER A 76 -8.77 4.13 0.38
N ARG A 77 -9.63 4.89 -0.29
CA ARG A 77 -9.21 6.01 -1.17
C ARG A 77 -8.28 7.03 -0.50
N ASP A 78 -8.45 7.25 0.80
CA ASP A 78 -7.61 8.17 1.59
C ASP A 78 -6.34 7.50 2.13
N ARG A 79 -6.22 6.18 2.07
CA ARG A 79 -5.08 5.41 2.61
C ARG A 79 -4.37 4.66 1.49
N VAL A 80 -3.17 5.13 1.14
CA VAL A 80 -2.36 4.54 0.07
C VAL A 80 -1.19 3.76 0.67
N VAL A 81 -0.91 2.58 0.10
CA VAL A 81 0.28 1.82 0.44
C VAL A 81 1.48 2.45 -0.26
N ARG A 82 2.53 2.76 0.51
CA ARG A 82 3.75 3.44 0.08
C ARG A 82 4.97 2.55 0.33
N HIS A 83 6.00 2.75 -0.49
CA HIS A 83 7.29 2.07 -0.35
C HIS A 83 8.28 2.92 0.44
N ARG A 84 8.84 2.37 1.51
CA ARG A 84 9.94 3.02 2.26
C ARG A 84 11.30 2.86 1.56
N CYS A 85 11.44 1.88 0.67
CA CYS A 85 12.68 1.57 -0.04
C CYS A 85 12.88 2.36 -1.36
N HIS A 86 11.95 3.28 -1.70
CA HIS A 86 11.93 4.00 -2.98
C HIS A 86 11.91 3.12 -4.24
N ASN A 87 11.67 1.81 -4.11
CA ASN A 87 11.60 0.86 -5.20
C ASN A 87 10.14 0.44 -5.47
N ARG A 88 9.58 0.92 -6.59
CA ARG A 88 8.17 0.70 -6.97
C ARG A 88 7.83 -0.76 -7.30
N SER A 89 8.84 -1.57 -7.63
CA SER A 89 8.67 -3.00 -7.94
C SER A 89 8.86 -3.89 -6.71
N CYS A 90 9.19 -3.31 -5.56
CA CYS A 90 9.36 -4.06 -4.32
C CYS A 90 8.01 -4.55 -3.79
N ILE A 91 7.96 -5.84 -3.46
CA ILE A 91 6.81 -6.51 -2.85
C ILE A 91 7.10 -6.99 -1.42
N ASN A 92 8.23 -6.58 -0.82
CA ASN A 92 8.57 -6.95 0.54
C ASN A 92 7.62 -6.26 1.54
N PRO A 93 6.79 -6.99 2.32
CA PRO A 93 5.87 -6.37 3.28
C PRO A 93 6.56 -5.47 4.31
N GLU A 94 7.80 -5.75 4.70
CA GLU A 94 8.56 -4.93 5.65
C GLU A 94 8.93 -3.55 5.08
N HIS A 95 8.94 -3.41 3.75
CA HIS A 95 9.23 -2.16 3.05
C HIS A 95 7.96 -1.40 2.65
N LEU A 96 6.78 -1.91 3.03
CA LEU A 96 5.48 -1.33 2.71
C LEU A 96 4.87 -0.73 3.97
N GLU A 97 4.28 0.45 3.80
CA GLU A 97 3.59 1.17 4.88
C GLU A 97 2.30 1.78 4.34
N ILE A 98 1.26 1.83 5.17
CA ILE A 98 0.06 2.60 4.86
C ILE A 98 0.27 4.07 5.27
N GLY A 99 0.02 4.99 4.34
CA GLY A 99 -0.04 6.41 4.63
C GLY A 99 -1.43 6.95 4.33
N SER A 100 -1.97 7.78 5.21
CA SER A 100 -3.15 8.59 4.87
C SER A 100 -2.73 9.79 4.01
N GLN A 101 -3.55 10.18 3.03
CA GLN A 101 -3.38 11.44 2.32
C GLN A 101 -3.44 12.65 3.28
N GLN A 102 -4.16 12.52 4.41
CA GLN A 102 -4.24 13.56 5.45
C GLN A 102 -2.96 13.70 6.27
N ASP A 103 -2.20 12.63 6.47
CA ASP A 103 -0.87 12.70 7.12
C ASP A 103 0.13 13.46 6.24
N ASN A 104 -0.02 13.31 4.91
CA ASN A 104 0.79 14.05 3.93
C ASN A 104 0.48 15.55 3.87
N LYS A 105 -0.71 15.99 4.32
CA LYS A 105 -1.04 17.42 4.47
C LYS A 105 -0.58 18.00 5.81
N ARG A 106 -0.29 17.15 6.80
CA ARG A 106 0.21 17.59 8.10
C ARG A 106 1.73 17.80 8.09
N ASP A 107 2.46 17.12 7.21
CA ASP A 107 3.90 17.37 6.96
C ASP A 107 4.16 18.64 6.12
N ASP A 108 3.23 19.01 5.22
CA ASP A 108 3.31 20.28 4.46
C ASP A 108 3.01 21.52 5.34
N TRP A 109 2.28 21.33 6.45
CA TRP A 109 2.03 22.41 7.41
C TRP A 109 3.16 22.60 8.41
N GLU A 110 3.95 21.57 8.74
CA GLU A 110 5.11 21.76 9.65
C GLU A 110 6.29 22.48 8.94
N HIS A 111 6.35 22.49 7.61
CA HIS A 111 7.28 23.34 6.83
C HIS A 111 6.73 24.75 6.51
N TRP A 112 5.45 25.02 6.78
CA TRP A 112 4.84 26.37 6.68
C TRP A 112 4.47 26.99 8.03
N ALA A 113 4.50 26.22 9.12
CA ALA A 113 4.19 26.70 10.48
C ALA A 113 5.41 27.21 11.25
N TYR A 114 6.64 26.91 10.81
CA TYR A 114 7.82 27.69 11.20
C TYR A 114 7.94 28.93 10.31
N GLY A 115 6.92 29.77 10.36
CA GLY A 115 7.15 31.20 10.35
C GLY A 115 8.07 31.53 11.52
N SER A 116 9.39 31.50 11.28
CA SER A 116 10.31 32.30 12.07
C SER A 116 10.06 33.75 11.65
N ASP A 117 9.10 34.38 12.32
CA ASP A 117 9.12 35.83 12.44
C ASP A 117 9.18 36.14 13.94
N PRO A 118 10.30 36.72 14.37
CA PRO A 118 10.16 38.07 14.87
C PRO A 118 11.33 38.94 14.43
N ASP A 119 11.18 39.68 13.33
CA ASP A 119 11.89 40.96 13.21
C ASP A 119 10.98 42.07 13.75
N TYR A 120 10.94 42.13 15.08
CA TYR A 120 10.52 43.32 15.83
C TYR A 120 11.74 43.83 16.59
N LEU A 121 12.62 44.55 15.89
CA LEU A 121 13.23 45.77 16.41
C LEU A 121 13.74 46.68 15.28
#